data_AF-A0A9E2S0C9-F1
#
_entry.id   AF-A0A9E2S0C9-F1
#
_cell.length_a   1.000
_cell.length_b   1.000
_cell.length_c   1.000
_cell.angle_alpha   90.00
_cell.angle_beta   90.00
_cell.angle_gamma   90.00
#
_symmetry.space_group_name_H-M   'P 1'
#
loop_
_entity.id
_entity.type
_entity.pdbx_description
1 polymer ?
#
loop_
_entity_poly.entity_id
_entity_poly.type
_entity_poly.pdbx_seq_one_letter_code
_entity_poly.pdbx_strand_id
1 'polypeptide(L)'
;CFSFAGVEPALAGAVGGLLTLPTRSSTHLEAVSARVTSDLVLPLFAFVVSGLAWTHVRHAGSLISLIVIVRLVGKVVGITSFGLLAPRWGLPHGLRRGDVLGASLLCAMGFTVPLLIAGRLFGSTSLNYGAFAAGLDLATVVGGVVGVLLLRRYNTPTGQDTPVPPSPQ
;
A
#
# COMPACT_ATOMS: atom_id res chain seq x y z
N CYS A 1 -8.10 -25.66 -10.74
CA CYS A 1 -9.53 -25.41 -10.42
C CYS A 1 -9.91 -23.92 -10.32
N PHE A 2 -9.19 -23.04 -9.61
CA PHE A 2 -9.67 -21.65 -9.41
C PHE A 2 -9.74 -20.76 -10.67
N SER A 3 -8.86 -20.94 -11.66
CA SER A 3 -8.91 -20.16 -12.92
C SER A 3 -10.19 -20.39 -13.73
N PHE A 4 -10.80 -21.59 -13.63
CA PHE A 4 -12.06 -21.91 -14.31
C PHE A 4 -13.31 -21.35 -13.60
N ALA A 5 -13.19 -20.95 -12.33
CA ALA A 5 -14.28 -20.39 -11.54
C ALA A 5 -14.38 -18.85 -11.66
N GLY A 6 -13.51 -18.21 -12.47
CA GLY A 6 -13.46 -16.75 -12.60
C GLY A 6 -13.00 -16.01 -11.34
N VAL A 7 -12.53 -16.75 -10.32
CA VAL A 7 -12.08 -16.20 -9.05
C VAL A 7 -10.71 -15.57 -9.23
N GLU A 8 -10.60 -14.34 -8.76
CA GLU A 8 -9.37 -13.58 -8.82
C GLU A 8 -8.27 -14.24 -7.95
N PRO A 9 -7.03 -14.38 -8.45
CA PRO A 9 -5.97 -15.09 -7.72
C PRO A 9 -5.71 -14.51 -6.32
N ALA A 10 -5.93 -13.21 -6.13
CA ALA A 10 -5.86 -12.55 -4.83
C ALA A 10 -6.91 -13.07 -3.83
N LEU A 11 -8.14 -13.34 -4.29
CA LEU A 11 -9.21 -13.89 -3.45
C LEU A 11 -8.93 -15.34 -3.09
N ALA A 12 -8.42 -16.14 -4.03
CA ALA A 12 -8.02 -17.51 -3.76
C ALA A 12 -6.93 -17.58 -2.68
N GLY A 13 -5.94 -16.68 -2.74
CA GLY A 13 -4.92 -16.54 -1.70
C GLY A 13 -5.50 -16.14 -0.35
N ALA A 14 -6.42 -15.16 -0.30
CA ALA A 14 -7.05 -14.71 0.94
C ALA A 14 -7.89 -15.81 1.61
N VAL A 15 -8.68 -16.55 0.82
CA VAL A 15 -9.48 -17.68 1.32
C VAL A 15 -8.58 -18.82 1.79
N GLY A 16 -7.52 -19.13 1.03
CA GLY A 16 -6.52 -20.11 1.43
C GLY A 16 -5.87 -19.75 2.77
N GLY A 17 -5.48 -18.49 2.94
CA GLY A 17 -4.95 -17.98 4.20
C GLY A 17 -5.95 -18.15 5.34
N LEU A 18 -7.19 -17.68 5.17
CA LEU A 18 -8.25 -17.78 6.19
C LEU A 18 -8.51 -19.23 6.63
N LEU A 19 -8.45 -20.19 5.70
CA LEU A 19 -8.62 -21.62 6.00
C LEU A 19 -7.44 -22.21 6.79
N THR A 20 -6.24 -21.65 6.67
CA THR A 20 -5.05 -22.09 7.41
C THR A 20 -4.90 -21.45 8.80
N LEU A 21 -5.65 -20.37 9.10
CA LEU A 21 -5.58 -19.67 10.38
C LEU A 21 -6.11 -20.39 11.64
N PRO A 22 -6.84 -21.53 11.65
CA PRO A 22 -7.34 -22.10 12.89
C PRO A 22 -6.30 -22.91 13.69
N THR A 23 -5.01 -22.95 13.29
CA THR A 23 -4.00 -23.77 13.97
C THR A 23 -3.06 -22.95 14.87
N ARG A 24 -2.90 -23.39 16.13
CA ARG A 24 -2.10 -22.75 17.20
C ARG A 24 -0.57 -22.76 16.96
N SER A 25 -0.11 -23.39 15.87
CA SER A 25 1.29 -23.56 15.48
C SER A 25 1.64 -22.75 14.21
N SER A 26 0.98 -21.61 14.00
CA SER A 26 1.10 -20.84 12.73
C SER A 26 2.15 -19.73 12.77
N THR A 27 2.71 -19.36 13.92
CA THR A 27 3.69 -18.26 14.02
C THR A 27 4.97 -18.52 13.23
N HIS A 28 5.45 -19.77 13.16
CA HIS A 28 6.62 -20.11 12.34
C HIS A 28 6.30 -20.06 10.83
N LEU A 29 5.12 -20.54 10.43
CA LEU A 29 4.68 -20.50 9.03
C LEU A 29 4.45 -19.05 8.58
N GLU A 30 3.83 -18.22 9.42
CA GLU A 30 3.65 -16.79 9.16
C GLU A 30 4.99 -16.08 8.98
N ALA A 31 5.98 -16.35 9.85
CA ALA A 31 7.30 -15.75 9.74
C ALA A 31 8.02 -16.17 8.45
N VAL A 32 7.95 -17.46 8.08
CA VAL A 32 8.56 -17.97 6.85
C VAL A 32 7.85 -17.39 5.62
N SER A 33 6.51 -17.41 5.59
CA SER A 33 5.73 -16.85 4.48
C SER A 33 5.94 -15.34 4.34
N ALA A 34 5.99 -14.59 5.43
CA ALA A 34 6.26 -13.16 5.42
C ALA A 34 7.67 -12.86 4.89
N ARG A 35 8.68 -13.66 5.30
CA ARG A 35 10.06 -13.54 4.81
C ARG A 35 10.15 -13.84 3.32
N VAL A 36 9.60 -14.96 2.86
CA VAL A 36 9.59 -15.32 1.43
C VAL A 36 8.87 -14.27 0.59
N THR A 37 7.75 -13.74 1.10
CA THR A 37 6.99 -12.71 0.39
C THR A 37 7.78 -11.41 0.29
N SER A 38 8.44 -11.00 1.38
CA SER A 38 9.19 -9.74 1.43
C SER A 38 10.48 -9.80 0.64
N ASP A 39 11.21 -10.92 0.71
CA ASP A 39 12.54 -11.06 0.14
C ASP A 39 12.51 -11.49 -1.33
N LEU A 40 11.46 -12.19 -1.78
CA LEU A 40 11.39 -12.73 -3.14
C LEU A 40 10.17 -12.22 -3.93
N VAL A 41 8.97 -12.31 -3.37
CA VAL A 41 7.73 -12.06 -4.13
C VAL A 41 7.52 -10.58 -4.41
N LEU A 42 7.65 -9.71 -3.40
CA LEU A 42 7.52 -8.26 -3.56
C LEU A 42 8.53 -7.65 -4.53
N PRO A 43 9.85 -7.93 -4.44
CA PRO A 43 10.81 -7.37 -5.39
C PRO A 43 10.60 -7.91 -6.82
N LEU A 44 10.28 -9.19 -6.98
CA LEU A 44 9.95 -9.75 -8.31
C LEU A 44 8.70 -9.09 -8.90
N PHE A 45 7.67 -8.87 -8.07
CA PHE A 45 6.43 -8.23 -8.49
C PHE A 45 6.64 -6.76 -8.87
N ALA A 46 7.41 -6.03 -8.07
CA ALA A 46 7.79 -4.65 -8.38
C ALA A 46 8.62 -4.57 -9.66
N PHE A 47 9.53 -5.52 -9.89
CA PHE A 47 10.32 -5.59 -11.12
C PHE A 47 9.44 -5.76 -12.36
N VAL A 48 8.48 -6.68 -12.32
CA VAL A 48 7.53 -6.88 -13.44
C VAL A 48 6.73 -5.61 -13.70
N VAL A 49 6.18 -4.98 -12.65
CA VAL A 49 5.35 -3.78 -12.82
C VAL A 49 6.15 -2.55 -13.28
N SER A 50 7.38 -2.38 -12.80
CA SER A 50 8.29 -1.33 -13.28
C SER A 50 8.64 -1.52 -14.77
N GLY A 51 8.71 -2.76 -15.24
CA GLY A 51 8.85 -3.08 -16.66
C GLY A 51 7.70 -2.57 -17.53
N LEU A 52 6.46 -2.53 -17.01
CA LEU A 52 5.30 -1.94 -17.71
C LEU A 52 5.36 -0.41 -17.78
N ALA A 53 6.04 0.25 -16.85
CA ALA A 53 6.11 1.70 -16.82
C ALA A 53 6.89 2.24 -18.04
N TRP A 54 8.05 1.65 -18.34
CA TRP A 54 8.98 2.14 -19.37
C TRP A 54 8.43 2.11 -20.80
N THR A 55 7.58 1.14 -21.14
CA THR A 55 7.10 0.95 -22.52
C THR A 55 6.15 2.06 -22.98
N HIS A 56 5.49 2.77 -22.05
CA HIS A 56 4.42 3.73 -22.38
C HIS A 56 4.67 5.18 -21.94
N VAL A 57 5.79 5.48 -21.27
CA VAL A 57 6.14 6.86 -20.85
C VAL A 57 6.20 7.84 -22.02
N ARG A 58 6.60 7.38 -23.22
CA ARG A 58 6.85 8.27 -24.38
C ARG A 58 5.58 8.87 -25.01
N HIS A 59 4.39 8.31 -24.78
CA HIS A 59 3.17 8.74 -25.49
C HIS A 59 2.06 9.29 -24.58
N ALA A 60 2.19 9.20 -23.24
CA ALA A 60 1.06 9.46 -22.32
C ALA A 60 1.39 10.37 -21.12
N GLY A 61 2.38 11.27 -21.24
CA GLY A 61 2.85 12.10 -20.12
C GLY A 61 1.77 12.90 -19.39
N SER A 62 0.78 13.45 -20.12
CA SER A 62 -0.33 14.20 -19.50
C SER A 62 -1.26 13.33 -18.67
N LEU A 63 -1.55 12.10 -19.13
CA LEU A 63 -2.41 11.16 -18.39
C LEU A 63 -1.71 10.67 -17.13
N ILE A 64 -0.42 10.33 -17.26
CA ILE A 64 0.42 9.89 -16.13
C ILE A 64 0.44 10.97 -15.03
N SER A 65 0.66 12.24 -15.39
CA SER A 65 0.66 13.35 -14.43
C SER A 65 -0.68 13.48 -13.71
N LEU A 66 -1.80 13.40 -14.44
CA LEU A 66 -3.14 13.47 -13.87
C LEU A 66 -3.40 12.32 -12.88
N ILE A 67 -3.02 11.10 -13.26
CA ILE A 67 -3.16 9.91 -12.39
C ILE A 67 -2.36 10.10 -11.11
N VAL A 68 -1.13 10.59 -11.19
CA VAL A 68 -0.28 10.85 -10.02
C VAL A 68 -0.94 11.85 -9.07
N ILE A 69 -1.40 12.99 -9.60
CA ILE A 69 -2.02 14.05 -8.80
C ILE A 69 -3.30 13.54 -8.14
N VAL A 70 -4.22 12.97 -8.91
CA VAL A 70 -5.49 12.46 -8.39
C VAL A 70 -5.27 11.36 -7.35
N ARG A 71 -4.27 10.50 -7.54
CA ARG A 71 -3.93 9.43 -6.60
C ARG A 71 -3.40 9.96 -5.29
N LEU A 72 -2.42 10.87 -5.32
CA LEU A 72 -1.84 11.45 -4.11
C LEU A 72 -2.87 12.29 -3.37
N VAL A 73 -3.53 13.23 -4.07
CA VAL A 73 -4.50 14.12 -3.46
C VAL A 73 -5.68 13.33 -2.89
N GLY A 74 -6.20 12.35 -3.63
CA GLY A 74 -7.30 11.51 -3.17
C GLY A 74 -6.97 10.72 -1.90
N LYS A 75 -5.77 10.11 -1.84
CA LYS A 75 -5.30 9.37 -0.64
C LYS A 75 -5.07 10.29 0.55
N VAL A 76 -4.37 11.41 0.34
CA VAL A 76 -4.04 12.36 1.40
C VAL A 76 -5.30 13.00 1.97
N VAL A 77 -6.18 13.54 1.12
CA VAL A 77 -7.43 14.19 1.54
C VAL A 77 -8.35 13.17 2.21
N GLY A 78 -8.53 11.98 1.63
CA GLY A 78 -9.41 10.96 2.19
C GLY A 78 -8.97 10.49 3.57
N ILE A 79 -7.70 10.07 3.70
CA ILE A 79 -7.18 9.51 4.95
C ILE A 79 -7.04 10.60 6.02
N THR A 80 -6.59 11.81 5.66
CA THR A 80 -6.44 12.90 6.63
C THR A 80 -7.81 13.36 7.14
N SER A 81 -8.79 13.50 6.26
CA SER A 81 -10.15 13.88 6.67
C SER A 81 -10.74 12.84 7.62
N PHE A 82 -10.61 11.56 7.29
CA PHE A 82 -11.09 10.48 8.16
C PHE A 82 -10.31 10.41 9.47
N GLY A 83 -8.99 10.57 9.45
CA GLY A 83 -8.15 10.58 10.65
C GLY A 83 -8.45 11.75 11.59
N LEU A 84 -8.85 12.92 11.05
CA LEU A 84 -9.29 14.06 11.85
C LEU A 84 -10.72 13.90 12.39
N LEU A 85 -11.56 13.11 11.72
CA LEU A 85 -12.93 12.82 12.15
C LEU A 85 -13.02 11.63 13.12
N ALA A 86 -12.09 10.68 13.05
CA ALA A 86 -11.99 9.52 13.94
C ALA A 86 -12.08 9.88 15.44
N PRO A 87 -11.48 11.00 15.90
CA PRO A 87 -11.72 11.59 17.21
C PRO A 87 -13.17 11.67 17.67
N ARG A 88 -14.07 12.07 16.78
CA ARG A 88 -15.48 12.28 17.07
C ARG A 88 -16.23 10.96 17.27
N TRP A 89 -15.64 9.84 16.87
CA TRP A 89 -16.23 8.50 16.95
C TRP A 89 -15.61 7.65 18.07
N GLY A 90 -14.87 8.26 18.99
CA GLY A 90 -14.33 7.58 20.17
C GLY A 90 -13.11 6.71 19.92
N LEU A 91 -12.42 6.85 18.77
CA LEU A 91 -11.15 6.16 18.55
C LEU A 91 -10.04 6.76 19.45
N PRO A 92 -9.21 5.93 20.10
CA PRO A 92 -8.16 6.39 20.99
C PRO A 92 -7.18 7.31 20.26
N HIS A 93 -6.87 8.44 20.90
CA HIS A 93 -6.00 9.48 20.34
C HIS A 93 -4.58 9.31 20.85
N GLY A 94 -3.65 9.18 19.90
CA GLY A 94 -2.22 9.29 20.16
C GLY A 94 -1.42 9.80 18.96
N LEU A 95 -2.06 10.00 17.81
CA LEU A 95 -1.38 10.39 16.57
C LEU A 95 -1.41 11.90 16.41
N ARG A 96 -0.24 12.50 16.18
CA ARG A 96 -0.15 13.92 15.81
C ARG A 96 -0.70 14.09 14.40
N ARG A 97 -1.20 15.30 14.08
CA ARG A 97 -1.66 15.63 12.71
C ARG A 97 -0.57 15.37 11.66
N GLY A 98 0.71 15.55 12.03
CA GLY A 98 1.87 15.24 11.18
C GLY A 98 2.03 13.74 10.90
N ASP A 99 1.74 12.87 11.87
CA ASP A 99 1.81 11.42 11.71
C ASP A 99 0.70 10.92 10.79
N VAL A 100 -0.52 11.47 10.93
CA VAL A 100 -1.65 11.16 10.05
C VAL A 100 -1.36 11.57 8.60
N LEU A 101 -0.78 12.77 8.40
CA LEU A 101 -0.38 13.23 7.07
C LEU A 101 0.72 12.34 6.47
N GLY A 102 1.76 12.02 7.23
CA GLY A 102 2.83 11.12 6.79
C GLY A 102 2.33 9.71 6.47
N ALA A 103 1.47 9.15 7.30
CA ALA A 103 0.83 7.85 7.09
C ALA A 103 -0.08 7.85 5.85
N SER A 104 -0.79 8.94 5.58
CA SER A 104 -1.64 9.06 4.40
C SER A 104 -0.84 9.00 3.08
N LEU A 105 0.34 9.61 3.05
CA LEU A 105 1.29 9.57 1.94
C LEU A 105 1.90 8.18 1.77
N LEU A 106 2.31 7.53 2.87
CA LEU A 106 2.78 6.14 2.82
C LEU A 106 1.70 5.19 2.30
N CYS A 107 0.43 5.41 2.68
CA CYS A 107 -0.68 4.60 2.19
C CYS A 107 -0.86 4.71 0.66
N ALA A 108 -0.33 5.75 0.00
CA ALA A 108 -0.41 5.90 -1.44
C ALA A 108 0.35 4.82 -2.23
N MET A 109 1.26 4.05 -1.59
CA MET A 109 2.09 3.00 -2.20
C MET A 109 1.33 1.79 -2.80
N GLY A 110 0.01 1.71 -2.64
CA GLY A 110 -0.77 0.59 -3.16
C GLY A 110 -0.99 0.68 -4.66
N PHE A 111 -0.30 -0.14 -5.45
CA PHE A 111 -0.46 -0.22 -6.91
C PHE A 111 -1.17 -1.50 -7.39
N THR A 112 -1.19 -2.57 -6.60
CA THR A 112 -1.76 -3.89 -6.94
C THR A 112 -3.27 -3.87 -7.23
N VAL A 113 -4.07 -3.38 -6.28
CA VAL A 113 -5.53 -3.35 -6.38
C VAL A 113 -5.98 -2.41 -7.52
N PRO A 114 -5.45 -1.19 -7.64
CA PRO A 114 -5.76 -0.34 -8.79
C PRO A 114 -5.40 -0.96 -10.14
N LEU A 115 -4.24 -1.62 -10.26
CA LEU A 115 -3.85 -2.31 -11.50
C LEU A 115 -4.83 -3.41 -11.89
N LEU A 116 -5.28 -4.18 -10.90
CA LEU A 116 -6.26 -5.23 -11.15
C LEU A 116 -7.57 -4.67 -11.71
N ILE A 117 -8.07 -3.58 -11.10
CA ILE A 117 -9.27 -2.89 -11.55
C ILE A 117 -9.06 -2.32 -12.96
N ALA A 118 -7.90 -1.72 -13.23
CA ALA A 118 -7.57 -1.20 -14.54
C ALA A 118 -7.47 -2.30 -15.61
N GLY A 119 -6.99 -3.49 -15.25
CA GLY A 119 -6.95 -4.65 -16.13
C GLY A 119 -8.36 -5.09 -16.57
N ARG A 120 -9.35 -4.95 -15.68
CA ARG A 120 -10.77 -5.20 -15.98
C ARG A 120 -11.42 -4.08 -16.79
N LEU A 121 -11.06 -2.81 -16.52
CA LEU A 121 -11.68 -1.65 -17.16
C LEU A 121 -11.17 -1.38 -18.58
N PHE A 122 -9.85 -1.46 -18.79
CA PHE A 122 -9.22 -1.07 -20.05
C PHE A 122 -8.74 -2.25 -20.89
N GLY A 123 -8.67 -3.45 -20.30
CA GLY A 123 -8.01 -4.60 -20.91
C GLY A 123 -6.49 -4.48 -20.86
N SER A 124 -5.81 -5.60 -20.61
CA SER A 124 -4.36 -5.67 -20.34
C SER A 124 -3.46 -5.28 -21.51
N THR A 125 -3.99 -5.23 -22.73
CA THR A 125 -3.23 -4.88 -23.96
C THR A 125 -3.41 -3.41 -24.37
N SER A 126 -4.26 -2.65 -23.67
CA SER A 126 -4.51 -1.25 -24.03
C SER A 126 -3.35 -0.33 -23.65
N LEU A 127 -3.11 0.69 -24.46
CA LEU A 127 -2.11 1.72 -24.18
C LEU A 127 -2.47 2.52 -22.90
N ASN A 128 -3.76 2.65 -22.61
CA ASN A 128 -4.29 3.27 -21.40
C ASN A 128 -3.95 2.47 -20.13
N TYR A 129 -3.96 1.14 -20.19
CA TYR A 129 -3.54 0.29 -19.07
C TYR A 129 -2.06 0.53 -18.73
N GLY A 130 -1.20 0.60 -19.73
CA GLY A 130 0.23 0.92 -19.54
C GLY A 130 0.46 2.31 -18.95
N ALA A 131 -0.24 3.33 -19.45
CA ALA A 131 -0.17 4.68 -18.89
C ALA A 131 -0.68 4.74 -17.44
N PHE A 132 -1.73 3.98 -17.12
CA PHE A 132 -2.27 3.87 -15.76
C PHE A 132 -1.29 3.18 -14.80
N ALA A 133 -0.68 2.07 -15.25
CA ALA A 133 0.37 1.38 -14.51
C ALA A 133 1.55 2.29 -14.21
N ALA A 134 2.06 3.00 -15.22
CA ALA A 134 3.17 3.94 -15.08
C ALA A 134 2.82 5.09 -14.11
N GLY A 135 1.61 5.64 -14.20
CA GLY A 135 1.13 6.68 -13.29
C GLY A 135 1.03 6.21 -11.84
N LEU A 136 0.57 4.98 -11.60
CA LEU A 136 0.53 4.40 -10.26
C LEU A 136 1.92 4.14 -9.68
N ASP A 137 2.85 3.65 -10.49
CA ASP A 137 4.22 3.38 -10.07
C ASP A 137 4.92 4.70 -9.70
N LEU A 138 4.79 5.72 -10.54
CA LEU A 138 5.33 7.06 -10.26
C LEU A 138 4.69 7.68 -9.01
N ALA A 139 3.38 7.54 -8.84
CA ALA A 139 2.67 8.02 -7.65
C ALA A 139 3.15 7.32 -6.37
N THR A 140 3.41 6.02 -6.46
CA THR A 140 3.91 5.16 -5.37
C THR A 140 5.29 5.63 -4.94
N VAL A 141 6.22 5.82 -5.89
CA VAL A 141 7.57 6.34 -5.61
C VAL A 141 7.51 7.73 -4.98
N VAL A 142 6.77 8.67 -5.58
CA VAL A 142 6.65 10.04 -5.05
C VAL A 142 6.00 10.06 -3.67
N GLY A 143 4.88 9.36 -3.49
CA GLY A 143 4.17 9.27 -2.21
C GLY A 143 5.00 8.61 -1.11
N GLY A 144 5.76 7.55 -1.45
CA GLY A 144 6.66 6.89 -0.53
C GLY A 144 7.83 7.78 -0.09
N VAL A 145 8.52 8.42 -1.05
CA VAL A 145 9.64 9.33 -0.75
C VAL A 145 9.16 10.51 0.10
N VAL A 146 8.10 11.19 -0.34
CA VAL A 146 7.55 12.36 0.37
C VAL A 146 7.01 11.94 1.74
N GLY A 147 6.30 10.81 1.84
CA GLY A 147 5.77 10.28 3.09
C GLY A 147 6.87 9.94 4.10
N VAL A 148 7.93 9.24 3.69
CA VAL A 148 9.08 8.94 4.56
C VAL A 148 9.80 10.21 4.99
N LEU A 149 10.03 11.16 4.09
CA LEU A 149 10.67 12.44 4.44
C LEU A 149 9.84 13.23 5.46
N LEU A 150 8.52 13.27 5.26
CA LEU A 150 7.60 13.97 6.15
C LEU A 150 7.53 13.31 7.53
N LEU A 151 7.46 11.98 7.57
CA LEU A 151 7.52 11.23 8.83
C LEU A 151 8.85 11.41 9.54
N ARG A 152 9.98 11.39 8.84
CA ARG A 152 11.28 11.66 9.47
C ARG A 152 11.37 13.08 10.06
N ARG A 153 10.68 14.05 9.48
CA ARG A 153 10.61 15.43 10.00
C ARG A 153 9.72 15.53 11.25
N TYR A 154 8.59 14.84 11.29
CA TYR A 154 7.66 14.89 12.42
C TYR A 154 7.98 13.89 13.54
N ASN A 155 8.62 12.77 13.21
CA ASN A 155 9.08 11.75 14.14
C ASN A 155 10.44 12.14 14.74
N THR A 156 10.51 13.33 15.35
CA THR A 156 11.56 13.59 16.33
C THR A 156 11.33 12.57 17.45
N PRO A 157 12.30 11.68 17.74
CA PRO A 157 12.13 10.62 18.72
C PRO A 157 11.79 11.23 20.07
N THR A 158 10.50 11.23 20.42
CA THR A 158 10.09 11.47 21.79
C THR A 158 10.26 10.13 22.46
N GLY A 159 11.32 10.00 23.27
CA GLY A 159 11.61 8.80 24.02
C GLY A 159 10.39 8.36 24.84
N GLN A 160 9.69 7.34 24.34
CA GLN A 160 8.74 6.54 25.10
C GLN A 160 9.22 5.09 25.16
N ASP A 161 10.50 4.91 25.46
CA ASP A 161 10.95 3.83 26.34
C ASP A 161 10.97 4.42 27.76
N THR A 162 9.81 4.76 28.33
CA THR A 162 9.75 4.82 29.79
C THR A 162 9.81 3.37 30.26
N PRO A 163 10.84 2.96 31.04
CA PRO A 163 10.88 1.64 31.62
C PRO A 163 9.57 1.41 32.36
N VAL A 164 8.85 0.33 32.03
CA VAL A 164 7.74 -0.14 32.86
C VAL A 164 8.33 -0.33 34.27
N PRO A 165 7.88 0.42 35.29
CA PRO A 165 8.39 0.22 36.63
C PRO A 165 8.09 -1.22 37.05
N PRO A 166 9.02 -1.92 37.72
CA PRO A 166 8.76 -3.26 38.21
C PRO A 166 7.50 -3.22 39.08
N SER A 167 6.58 -4.12 38.78
CA SER A 167 5.39 -4.36 39.59
C SER A 167 5.78 -4.50 41.06
N PRO A 168 5.16 -3.76 42.00
CA PRO A 168 5.32 -4.06 43.41
C PRO A 168 4.72 -5.45 43.69
N GLN A 169 5.65 -6.40 43.92
CA GLN A 169 5.55 -7.73 44.56
C GLN A 169 4.19 -8.44 44.48
#